data_AF-A0AAW0LC64-F1
#
_entry.id   AF-A0AAW0LC64-F1
#
_cell.length_a   1.000
_cell.length_b   1.000
_cell.length_c   1.000
_cell.angle_alpha   90.00
_cell.angle_beta   90.00
_cell.angle_gamma   90.00
#
_symmetry.space_group_name_H-M   'P 1'
#
loop_
_entity.id
_entity.type
_entity.pdbx_description
1 polymer ?
#
loop_
_entity_poly.entity_id
_entity_poly.type
_entity_poly.pdbx_seq_one_letter_code
_entity_poly.pdbx_strand_id
1 'polypeptide(L)'
;TLLDGEPIIKLPPKTIRLSKVDFSTEERAFYTNLEADSRSRFKAYAAAGTVNQNYANILLMLLRLRQACDHPFLVKDYNSDSVGKVSAEMAKRLPRDMLINLLNCLETSFAICRVCNDPPEDPVVTMCGHVFCYQCVSEYLTGDDNMCPAHACKEQLGSDVVFSKATLSSCLSADVDGSSMNSQFTENSMILQNEYSSSKIRAVLEILETNCKMHSSMECNGSSLSSEREYAENCSGFSATKHTIVYSETPVEGPIKTIIFSQWTSMLDLVEASLNESCIQYRRLDGTMTLSARDRAVKDFNADPEVTVMLMSLKAGNLGLNMVAACHVILLDLWWNPTTEDQAVDRAHRIGQTRPVTVTRITIKDTVEDRILALQEEKRKMVASAFGEDQGGGTATRLTVEDLKYLFMV
;
A
#
# COMPACT_ATOMS: atom_id res chain seq x y z
N THR A 1 27.35 13.79 12.11
CA THR A 1 28.60 14.51 12.40
C THR A 1 28.35 15.98 12.12
N LEU A 2 28.77 16.87 13.02
CA LEU A 2 28.58 18.32 12.87
C LEU A 2 29.87 18.91 12.29
N LEU A 3 29.75 19.80 11.31
CA LEU A 3 30.84 20.68 10.85
C LEU A 3 30.35 22.11 11.13
N ASP A 4 31.14 22.88 11.89
CA ASP A 4 30.81 24.25 12.32
C ASP A 4 29.48 24.41 13.08
N GLY A 5 29.09 23.38 13.85
CA GLY A 5 27.87 23.39 14.67
C GLY A 5 26.59 23.07 13.89
N GLU A 6 26.69 22.88 12.58
CA GLU A 6 25.55 22.52 11.72
C GLU A 6 25.66 21.06 11.23
N PRO A 7 24.52 20.37 11.03
CA PRO A 7 24.52 19.04 10.44
C PRO A 7 25.10 19.09 9.03
N ILE A 8 26.06 18.20 8.73
CA ILE A 8 26.69 18.08 7.40
C ILE A 8 25.66 17.85 6.28
N ILE A 9 24.51 17.28 6.62
CA ILE A 9 23.43 16.99 5.69
C ILE A 9 22.15 17.63 6.23
N LYS A 10 21.66 18.66 5.54
CA LYS A 10 20.35 19.26 5.80
C LYS A 10 19.37 18.76 4.76
N LEU A 11 18.44 17.91 5.17
CA LEU A 11 17.31 17.51 4.33
C LEU A 11 16.25 18.62 4.35
N PRO A 12 15.50 18.81 3.24
CA PRO A 12 14.33 19.67 3.24
C PRO A 12 13.30 19.26 4.31
N PRO A 13 12.40 20.16 4.73
CA PRO A 13 11.42 19.83 5.76
C PRO A 13 10.47 18.73 5.27
N LYS A 14 10.08 17.85 6.22
CA LYS A 14 9.07 16.82 6.03
C LYS A 14 7.81 17.17 6.84
N THR A 15 6.65 17.18 6.20
CA THR A 15 5.35 17.41 6.86
C THR A 15 4.50 16.16 6.76
N ILE A 16 4.03 15.63 7.89
CA ILE A 16 3.10 14.49 7.92
C ILE A 16 1.70 15.02 8.19
N ARG A 17 0.73 14.68 7.33
CA ARG A 17 -0.68 15.04 7.41
C ARG A 17 -1.52 13.77 7.55
N LEU A 18 -2.53 13.84 8.42
CA LEU A 18 -3.54 12.80 8.54
C LEU A 18 -4.81 13.26 7.83
N SER A 19 -5.18 12.58 6.75
CA SER A 19 -6.43 12.79 6.02
C SER A 19 -7.48 11.79 6.52
N LYS A 20 -8.39 12.27 7.36
CA LYS A 20 -9.51 11.48 7.87
C LYS A 20 -10.70 11.60 6.94
N VAL A 21 -11.01 10.51 6.24
CA VAL A 21 -12.07 10.43 5.24
C VAL A 21 -13.30 9.72 5.83
N ASP A 22 -14.48 10.11 5.37
CA ASP A 22 -15.74 9.45 5.71
C ASP A 22 -16.10 8.42 4.65
N PHE A 23 -16.56 7.25 5.10
CA PHE A 23 -17.16 6.26 4.20
C PHE A 23 -18.41 6.80 3.50
N SER A 24 -18.71 6.24 2.33
CA SER A 24 -20.06 6.33 1.77
C SER A 24 -21.07 5.61 2.68
N THR A 25 -22.36 5.86 2.47
CA THR A 25 -23.43 5.18 3.23
C THR A 25 -23.34 3.66 3.08
N GLU A 26 -23.03 3.20 1.87
CA GLU A 26 -22.91 1.79 1.50
C GLU A 26 -21.69 1.14 2.14
N GLU A 27 -20.52 1.81 2.07
CA GLU A 27 -19.29 1.34 2.74
C GLU A 27 -19.47 1.28 4.25
N ARG A 28 -20.12 2.29 4.84
CA ARG A 28 -20.39 2.33 6.27
C ARG A 28 -21.27 1.16 6.70
N ALA A 29 -22.33 0.87 5.95
CA ALA A 29 -23.21 -0.27 6.22
C ALA A 29 -22.45 -1.60 6.11
N PHE A 30 -21.67 -1.77 5.06
CA PHE A 30 -20.83 -2.96 4.85
C PHE A 30 -19.82 -3.16 6.00
N TYR A 31 -19.06 -2.12 6.33
CA TYR A 31 -18.06 -2.16 7.40
C TYR A 31 -18.70 -2.44 8.77
N THR A 32 -19.81 -1.77 9.10
CA THR A 32 -20.47 -1.93 10.41
C THR A 32 -20.96 -3.36 10.62
N ASN A 33 -21.50 -3.99 9.58
CA ASN A 33 -21.92 -5.40 9.64
C ASN A 33 -20.72 -6.34 9.85
N LEU A 34 -19.63 -6.11 9.10
CA LEU A 34 -18.40 -6.89 9.23
C LEU A 34 -17.76 -6.74 10.62
N GLU A 35 -17.74 -5.52 11.15
CA GLU A 35 -17.22 -5.23 12.49
C GLU A 35 -18.09 -5.87 13.56
N ALA A 36 -19.42 -5.78 13.46
CA ALA A 36 -20.33 -6.40 14.42
C ALA A 36 -20.14 -7.93 14.49
N ASP A 37 -20.08 -8.62 13.35
CA ASP A 37 -19.81 -10.06 13.28
C ASP A 37 -18.43 -10.38 13.86
N SER A 38 -17.42 -9.62 13.47
CA SER A 38 -16.05 -9.85 13.92
C SER A 38 -15.91 -9.67 15.44
N ARG A 39 -16.55 -8.64 16.00
CA ARG A 39 -16.58 -8.40 17.45
C ARG A 39 -17.32 -9.53 18.18
N SER A 40 -18.42 -10.02 17.64
CA SER A 40 -19.17 -11.14 18.22
C SER A 40 -18.30 -12.41 18.31
N ARG A 41 -17.59 -12.75 17.23
CA ARG A 41 -16.68 -13.90 17.19
C ARG A 41 -15.51 -13.74 18.17
N PHE A 42 -14.89 -12.56 18.22
CA PHE A 42 -13.82 -12.30 19.18
C PHE A 42 -14.30 -12.44 20.63
N LYS A 43 -15.49 -11.91 20.96
CA LYS A 43 -16.11 -12.08 22.30
C LYS A 43 -16.30 -13.56 22.65
N ALA A 44 -16.72 -14.39 21.69
CA ALA A 44 -16.85 -15.83 21.91
C ALA A 44 -15.50 -16.49 22.23
N TYR A 45 -14.43 -16.15 21.51
CA TYR A 45 -13.08 -16.64 21.83
C TYR A 45 -12.57 -16.15 23.19
N ALA A 46 -12.82 -14.88 23.52
CA ALA A 46 -12.44 -14.30 24.80
C ALA A 46 -13.17 -14.97 25.97
N ALA A 47 -14.49 -15.17 25.86
CA ALA A 47 -15.30 -15.84 26.88
C ALA A 47 -14.91 -17.31 27.06
N ALA A 48 -14.51 -17.98 25.98
CA ALA A 48 -14.02 -19.36 26.03
C ALA A 48 -12.55 -19.48 26.52
N GLY A 49 -11.84 -18.35 26.69
CA GLY A 49 -10.41 -18.37 27.03
C GLY A 49 -9.51 -18.90 25.90
N THR A 50 -9.98 -18.88 24.65
CA THR A 50 -9.31 -19.51 23.49
C THR A 50 -8.71 -18.51 22.50
N VAL A 51 -8.46 -17.27 22.93
CA VAL A 51 -7.93 -16.18 22.06
C VAL A 51 -6.59 -16.56 21.44
N ASN A 52 -5.67 -17.13 22.22
CA ASN A 52 -4.35 -17.52 21.71
C ASN A 52 -4.45 -18.67 20.69
N GLN A 53 -5.33 -19.64 20.92
CA GLN A 53 -5.58 -20.76 20.01
C GLN A 53 -6.21 -20.29 18.70
N ASN A 54 -7.01 -19.23 18.76
CA ASN A 54 -7.67 -18.63 17.59
C ASN A 54 -6.94 -17.40 17.04
N TYR A 55 -5.68 -17.18 17.43
CA TYR A 55 -4.95 -15.96 17.08
C TYR A 55 -4.88 -15.72 15.57
N ALA A 56 -4.64 -16.75 14.76
CA ALA A 56 -4.63 -16.63 13.30
C ALA A 56 -6.00 -16.21 12.72
N ASN A 57 -7.08 -16.82 13.22
CA ASN A 57 -8.45 -16.45 12.82
C ASN A 57 -8.77 -15.00 13.20
N ILE A 58 -8.32 -14.55 14.37
CA ILE A 58 -8.51 -13.19 14.85
C ILE A 58 -7.73 -12.18 13.99
N LEU A 59 -6.49 -12.52 13.62
CA LEU A 59 -5.72 -11.70 12.69
C LEU A 59 -6.36 -11.66 11.30
N LEU A 60 -6.97 -12.76 10.83
CA LEU A 60 -7.71 -12.78 9.57
C LEU A 60 -8.95 -11.86 9.65
N MET A 61 -9.68 -11.88 10.76
CA MET A 61 -10.80 -10.96 10.99
C MET A 61 -10.31 -9.49 10.99
N LEU A 62 -9.19 -9.20 11.65
CA LEU A 62 -8.58 -7.87 11.64
C LEU A 62 -8.13 -7.46 10.23
N LEU A 63 -7.54 -8.37 9.47
CA LEU A 63 -7.16 -8.17 8.06
C LEU A 63 -8.39 -7.79 7.23
N ARG A 64 -9.52 -8.50 7.37
CA ARG A 64 -10.76 -8.20 6.65
C ARG A 64 -11.33 -6.82 7.02
N LEU A 65 -11.26 -6.41 8.29
CA LEU A 65 -11.66 -5.05 8.69
C LEU A 65 -10.77 -3.97 8.06
N ARG A 66 -9.46 -4.20 8.01
CA ARG A 66 -8.50 -3.29 7.37
C ARG A 66 -8.76 -3.20 5.86
N GLN A 67 -8.94 -4.34 5.19
CA GLN A 67 -9.30 -4.40 3.77
C GLN A 67 -10.61 -3.65 3.46
N ALA A 68 -11.61 -3.75 4.34
CA ALA A 68 -12.87 -3.03 4.22
C ALA A 68 -12.71 -1.50 4.29
N CYS A 69 -11.66 -1.00 4.98
CA CYS A 69 -11.34 0.43 5.03
C CYS A 69 -10.78 0.95 3.71
N ASP A 70 -10.11 0.10 2.95
CA ASP A 70 -9.55 0.47 1.66
C ASP A 70 -10.56 0.32 0.54
N HIS A 71 -11.10 -0.88 0.38
CA HIS A 71 -12.07 -1.18 -0.66
C HIS A 71 -12.85 -2.47 -0.34
N PRO A 72 -14.20 -2.48 -0.42
CA PRO A 72 -15.01 -3.66 -0.13
C PRO A 72 -14.63 -4.93 -0.93
N PHE A 73 -14.15 -4.77 -2.17
CA PHE A 73 -13.65 -5.89 -2.98
C PHE A 73 -12.47 -6.65 -2.38
N LEU A 74 -11.64 -6.00 -1.56
CA LEU A 74 -10.49 -6.65 -0.93
C LEU A 74 -10.92 -7.65 0.16
N VAL A 75 -12.12 -7.47 0.72
CA VAL A 75 -12.67 -8.36 1.75
C VAL A 75 -13.19 -9.65 1.15
N LYS A 76 -13.76 -9.58 -0.06
CA LYS A 76 -14.14 -10.77 -0.79
C LYS A 76 -12.87 -11.47 -1.23
N ASP A 77 -12.92 -12.80 -1.32
CA ASP A 77 -11.93 -13.57 -2.04
C ASP A 77 -12.01 -13.14 -3.52
N TYR A 78 -11.39 -12.00 -3.84
CA TYR A 78 -11.01 -11.72 -5.20
C TYR A 78 -10.06 -12.86 -5.52
N ASN A 79 -10.59 -13.87 -6.21
CA ASN A 79 -9.82 -14.88 -6.92
C ASN A 79 -8.98 -14.11 -7.93
N SER A 80 -7.92 -13.47 -7.45
CA SER A 80 -6.86 -12.90 -8.26
C SER A 80 -6.17 -14.10 -8.91
N ASP A 81 -6.76 -14.53 -10.02
CA ASP A 81 -6.25 -15.55 -10.94
C ASP A 81 -4.90 -15.16 -11.55
N SER A 82 -4.25 -14.08 -11.09
CA SER A 82 -2.94 -13.64 -11.56
C SER A 82 -1.79 -14.33 -10.83
N VAL A 83 -1.99 -14.76 -9.58
CA VAL A 83 -0.93 -15.35 -8.75
C VAL A 83 -0.82 -16.86 -9.00
N GLY A 84 0.32 -17.30 -9.54
CA GLY A 84 0.61 -18.72 -9.79
C GLY A 84 0.26 -19.24 -11.19
N LYS A 85 -0.09 -18.38 -12.16
CA LYS A 85 -0.29 -18.83 -13.57
C LYS A 85 0.93 -19.56 -14.14
N VAL A 86 2.13 -19.14 -13.77
CA VAL A 86 3.40 -19.76 -14.20
C VAL A 86 3.51 -21.23 -13.71
N SER A 87 2.81 -21.57 -12.63
CA SER A 87 2.81 -22.89 -12.02
C SER A 87 1.65 -23.78 -12.48
N ALA A 88 0.76 -23.31 -13.37
CA ALA A 88 -0.38 -24.09 -13.82
C ALA A 88 0.04 -25.34 -14.63
N GLU A 89 1.03 -25.22 -15.51
CA GLU A 89 1.60 -26.36 -16.24
C GLU A 89 2.29 -27.37 -15.31
N MET A 90 2.97 -26.89 -14.26
CA MET A 90 3.58 -27.78 -13.26
C MET A 90 2.52 -28.48 -12.41
N ALA A 91 1.51 -27.75 -11.93
CA ALA A 91 0.42 -28.29 -11.13
C ALA A 91 -0.31 -29.43 -11.86
N LYS A 92 -0.55 -29.29 -13.17
CA LYS A 92 -1.14 -30.34 -14.01
C LYS A 92 -0.31 -31.64 -14.08
N ARG A 93 0.99 -31.57 -13.81
CA ARG A 93 1.91 -32.73 -13.81
C ARG A 93 2.02 -33.38 -12.44
N LEU A 94 1.49 -32.76 -11.38
CA LEU A 94 1.57 -33.30 -10.03
C LEU A 94 0.56 -34.43 -9.81
N PRO A 95 0.91 -35.45 -9.00
CA PRO A 95 -0.03 -36.44 -8.53
C PRO A 95 -1.23 -35.83 -7.79
N ARG A 96 -2.42 -36.42 -7.95
CA ARG A 96 -3.68 -35.90 -7.41
C ARG A 96 -3.69 -35.80 -5.88
N ASP A 97 -3.08 -36.77 -5.21
CA ASP A 97 -2.87 -36.78 -3.75
C ASP A 97 -1.99 -35.62 -3.29
N MET A 98 -0.94 -35.29 -4.04
CA MET A 98 -0.09 -34.14 -3.75
C MET A 98 -0.86 -32.82 -3.94
N LEU A 99 -1.66 -32.68 -5.00
CA LEU A 99 -2.51 -31.51 -5.22
C LEU A 99 -3.50 -31.29 -4.05
N ILE A 100 -4.14 -32.36 -3.57
CA ILE A 100 -5.05 -32.30 -2.41
C ILE A 100 -4.30 -31.87 -1.14
N ASN A 101 -3.11 -32.43 -0.89
CA ASN A 101 -2.31 -32.08 0.27
C ASN A 101 -1.90 -30.60 0.27
N LEU A 102 -1.44 -30.09 -0.87
CA LEU A 102 -1.08 -28.68 -1.04
C LEU A 102 -2.29 -27.76 -0.89
N LEU A 103 -3.45 -28.15 -1.44
CA LEU A 103 -4.69 -27.39 -1.31
C LEU A 103 -5.13 -27.33 0.16
N ASN A 104 -5.06 -28.43 0.89
CA ASN A 104 -5.37 -28.48 2.32
C ASN A 104 -4.47 -27.54 3.14
N CYS A 105 -3.19 -27.39 2.78
CA CYS A 105 -2.31 -26.43 3.44
C CYS A 105 -2.83 -24.98 3.28
N LEU A 106 -3.38 -24.63 2.12
CA LEU A 106 -3.97 -23.31 1.87
C LEU A 106 -5.35 -23.12 2.51
N GLU A 107 -6.17 -24.18 2.54
CA GLU A 107 -7.51 -24.15 3.11
C GLU A 107 -7.53 -24.27 4.64
N THR A 108 -6.39 -24.57 5.25
CA THR A 108 -6.26 -24.59 6.71
C THR A 108 -6.54 -23.19 7.25
N SER A 109 -7.60 -23.05 8.05
CA SER A 109 -8.03 -21.78 8.66
C SER A 109 -6.97 -21.10 9.53
N PHE A 110 -5.91 -21.82 9.91
CA PHE A 110 -4.79 -21.33 10.70
C PHE A 110 -3.49 -21.15 9.90
N ALA A 111 -3.54 -21.12 8.57
CA ALA A 111 -2.35 -20.87 7.77
C ALA A 111 -1.72 -19.51 8.15
N ILE A 112 -0.40 -19.51 8.38
CA ILE A 112 0.39 -18.32 8.71
C ILE A 112 1.54 -18.26 7.72
N CYS A 113 1.77 -17.08 7.14
CA CYS A 113 2.93 -16.84 6.30
C CYS A 113 4.22 -17.00 7.11
N ARG A 114 5.13 -17.87 6.64
CA ARG A 114 6.38 -18.16 7.37
C ARG A 114 7.43 -17.04 7.31
N VAL A 115 7.19 -15.98 6.56
CA VAL A 115 8.07 -14.81 6.47
C VAL A 115 7.60 -13.70 7.39
N CYS A 116 6.35 -13.24 7.25
CA CYS A 116 5.83 -12.13 8.06
C CYS A 116 5.15 -12.58 9.36
N ASN A 117 4.85 -13.87 9.54
CA ASN A 117 4.13 -14.43 10.68
C ASN A 117 2.69 -13.90 10.86
N ASP A 118 2.09 -13.40 9.78
CA ASP A 118 0.69 -12.99 9.70
C ASP A 118 -0.12 -13.97 8.83
N PRO A 119 -1.47 -13.97 8.91
CA PRO A 119 -2.31 -14.65 7.93
C PRO A 119 -1.90 -14.25 6.51
N PRO A 120 -1.69 -15.24 5.62
CA PRO A 120 -1.15 -14.99 4.30
C PRO A 120 -2.14 -14.20 3.44
N GLU A 121 -1.66 -13.08 2.89
CA GLU A 121 -2.31 -12.32 1.83
C GLU A 121 -1.90 -12.89 0.48
N ASP A 122 -2.87 -13.15 -0.41
CA ASP A 122 -2.67 -13.92 -1.64
C ASP A 122 -1.91 -15.23 -1.36
N PRO A 123 -2.54 -16.16 -0.63
CA PRO A 123 -1.84 -17.31 -0.08
C PRO A 123 -1.34 -18.24 -1.18
N VAL A 124 -0.05 -18.54 -1.11
CA VAL A 124 0.62 -19.52 -1.98
C VAL A 124 1.31 -20.58 -1.14
N VAL A 125 1.35 -21.80 -1.68
CA VAL A 125 2.01 -22.95 -1.06
C VAL A 125 3.13 -23.42 -1.96
N THR A 126 4.28 -23.68 -1.36
CA THR A 126 5.46 -24.27 -2.03
C THR A 126 5.34 -25.79 -2.09
N MET A 127 6.13 -26.47 -2.94
CA MET A 127 6.17 -27.94 -2.97
C MET A 127 6.50 -28.57 -1.61
N CYS A 128 7.29 -27.89 -0.78
CA CYS A 128 7.61 -28.34 0.58
C CYS A 128 6.46 -28.14 1.60
N GLY A 129 5.28 -27.70 1.15
CA GLY A 129 4.06 -27.57 1.96
C GLY A 129 3.98 -26.31 2.83
N HIS A 130 4.97 -25.40 2.73
CA HIS A 130 4.95 -24.14 3.48
C HIS A 130 4.10 -23.07 2.77
N VAL A 131 3.31 -22.35 3.57
CA VAL A 131 2.41 -21.28 3.11
C VAL A 131 3.04 -19.90 3.35
N PHE A 132 2.88 -19.03 2.36
CA PHE A 132 3.40 -17.66 2.38
C PHE A 132 2.38 -16.68 1.81
N CYS A 133 2.51 -15.39 2.16
CA CYS A 133 2.00 -14.35 1.27
C CYS A 133 2.79 -14.42 -0.04
N TYR A 134 2.14 -14.29 -1.19
CA TYR A 134 2.86 -14.29 -2.46
C TYR A 134 3.99 -13.26 -2.52
N GLN A 135 3.72 -12.02 -2.09
CA GLN A 135 4.73 -10.96 -2.03
C GLN A 135 5.93 -11.33 -1.14
N CYS A 136 5.70 -12.03 -0.02
CA CYS A 136 6.78 -12.42 0.88
C CYS A 136 7.72 -13.47 0.29
N VAL A 137 7.22 -14.38 -0.54
CA VAL A 137 8.05 -15.41 -1.17
C VAL A 137 8.59 -14.97 -2.53
N SER A 138 7.97 -13.99 -3.19
CA SER A 138 8.34 -13.52 -4.54
C SER A 138 9.81 -13.13 -4.70
N GLU A 139 10.40 -12.50 -3.68
CA GLU A 139 11.81 -12.09 -3.66
C GLU A 139 12.77 -13.30 -3.69
N TYR A 140 12.34 -14.44 -3.14
CA TYR A 140 13.10 -15.69 -3.09
C TYR A 140 12.90 -16.57 -4.34
N LEU A 141 11.91 -16.24 -5.18
CA LEU A 141 11.68 -16.92 -6.46
C LEU A 141 12.53 -16.33 -7.60
N THR A 142 13.07 -15.13 -7.38
CA THR A 142 13.81 -14.35 -8.40
C THR A 142 15.24 -14.01 -7.99
N GLY A 143 15.64 -14.33 -6.76
CA GLY A 143 16.99 -14.14 -6.24
C GLY A 143 17.94 -15.29 -6.54
N ASP A 144 19.23 -15.10 -6.26
CA ASP A 144 20.27 -16.13 -6.46
C ASP A 144 20.12 -17.29 -5.45
N ASP A 145 19.64 -16.99 -4.25
CA ASP A 145 19.33 -17.96 -3.19
C ASP A 145 17.87 -18.42 -3.31
N ASN A 146 17.63 -19.29 -4.28
CA ASN A 146 16.36 -19.97 -4.57
C ASN A 146 15.96 -20.98 -3.48
N MET A 147 15.92 -20.58 -2.20
CA MET A 147 15.70 -21.49 -1.06
C MET A 147 14.42 -21.12 -0.31
N CYS A 148 13.74 -22.12 0.25
CA CYS A 148 12.53 -21.91 1.03
C CYS A 148 12.78 -21.01 2.25
N PRO A 149 12.04 -19.90 2.42
CA PRO A 149 12.26 -18.96 3.54
C PRO A 149 11.85 -19.49 4.91
N ALA A 150 11.19 -20.65 4.99
CA ALA A 150 10.74 -21.21 6.26
C ALA A 150 11.93 -21.69 7.11
N HIS A 151 11.95 -21.31 8.39
CA HIS A 151 13.01 -21.69 9.31
C HIS A 151 13.15 -23.23 9.40
N ALA A 152 14.38 -23.72 9.18
CA ALA A 152 14.76 -25.14 9.07
C ALA A 152 14.35 -25.88 7.77
N CYS A 153 13.69 -25.21 6.82
CA CYS A 153 13.50 -25.76 5.48
C CYS A 153 14.70 -25.43 4.59
N LYS A 154 15.17 -26.41 3.81
CA LYS A 154 16.30 -26.26 2.86
C LYS A 154 15.92 -26.73 1.46
N GLU A 155 14.63 -26.74 1.14
CA GLU A 155 14.19 -27.08 -0.22
C GLU A 155 14.40 -25.90 -1.16
N GLN A 156 14.78 -26.21 -2.40
CA GLN A 156 15.01 -25.22 -3.44
C GLN A 156 13.67 -24.81 -4.07
N LEU A 157 13.45 -23.51 -4.23
CA LEU A 157 12.26 -22.93 -4.87
C LEU A 157 12.59 -22.51 -6.30
N GLY A 158 11.81 -22.98 -7.27
CA GLY A 158 11.74 -22.38 -8.61
C GLY A 158 10.52 -21.47 -8.73
N SER A 159 10.52 -20.54 -9.68
CA SER A 159 9.37 -19.67 -9.97
C SER A 159 8.10 -20.44 -10.37
N ASP A 160 8.24 -21.69 -10.81
CA ASP A 160 7.19 -22.65 -11.16
C ASP A 160 6.69 -23.50 -9.98
N VAL A 161 7.28 -23.36 -8.78
CA VAL A 161 7.10 -24.26 -7.62
C VAL A 161 6.17 -23.67 -6.53
N VAL A 162 5.43 -22.60 -6.84
CA VAL A 162 4.45 -21.97 -5.92
C VAL A 162 3.03 -22.02 -6.47
N PHE A 163 2.10 -22.55 -5.69
CA PHE A 163 0.74 -22.80 -6.14
C PHE A 163 -0.26 -21.98 -5.35
N SER A 164 -1.19 -21.33 -6.05
CA SER A 164 -2.35 -20.67 -5.43
C SER A 164 -3.53 -21.65 -5.32
N LYS A 165 -4.51 -21.28 -4.50
CA LYS A 165 -5.74 -22.07 -4.35
C LYS A 165 -6.44 -22.28 -5.70
N ALA A 166 -6.61 -21.21 -6.48
CA ALA A 166 -7.25 -21.28 -7.79
C ALA A 166 -6.53 -22.24 -8.75
N THR A 167 -5.19 -22.18 -8.80
CA THR A 167 -4.37 -23.09 -9.62
C THR A 167 -4.59 -24.55 -9.23
N LEU A 168 -4.55 -24.87 -7.93
CA LEU A 168 -4.73 -26.24 -7.45
C LEU A 168 -6.16 -26.75 -7.65
N SER A 169 -7.18 -25.92 -7.34
CA SER A 169 -8.58 -26.28 -7.52
C SER A 169 -8.94 -26.52 -8.98
N SER A 170 -8.44 -25.69 -9.90
CA SER A 170 -8.69 -25.85 -11.35
C SER A 170 -8.12 -27.16 -11.90
N CYS A 171 -6.94 -27.59 -11.43
CA CYS A 171 -6.33 -28.86 -11.82
C CYS A 171 -7.08 -30.08 -11.28
N LEU A 172 -7.72 -29.97 -10.11
CA LEU A 172 -8.54 -31.04 -9.52
C LEU A 172 -9.91 -31.19 -10.20
N SER A 173 -10.47 -30.10 -10.74
CA SER A 173 -11.76 -30.09 -11.43
C SER A 173 -11.71 -30.55 -12.90
N ALA A 174 -10.52 -30.65 -13.50
CA ALA A 174 -10.37 -30.98 -14.92
C ALA A 174 -10.73 -32.43 -15.30
N ASP A 175 -11.06 -33.29 -14.33
CA ASP A 175 -11.41 -34.71 -14.56
C ASP A 175 -12.93 -34.99 -14.54
N VAL A 176 -13.79 -33.99 -14.33
CA VAL A 176 -15.25 -34.20 -14.24
C VAL A 176 -15.96 -33.43 -15.35
N ASP A 177 -16.18 -34.10 -16.47
CA ASP A 177 -17.15 -33.67 -17.47
C ASP A 177 -18.57 -33.71 -16.87
N GLY A 178 -19.29 -32.59 -16.99
CA GLY A 178 -20.75 -32.53 -16.89
C GLY A 178 -21.36 -32.38 -15.50
N SER A 179 -21.43 -31.14 -15.00
CA SER A 179 -22.64 -30.48 -14.44
C SER A 179 -22.24 -29.34 -13.49
N SER A 180 -22.28 -28.11 -14.00
CA SER A 180 -22.18 -26.92 -13.16
C SER A 180 -23.52 -26.71 -12.45
N MET A 181 -23.62 -27.21 -11.22
CA MET A 181 -24.67 -26.81 -10.28
C MET A 181 -24.18 -25.55 -9.57
N ASN A 182 -24.56 -24.39 -10.12
CA ASN A 182 -24.49 -23.12 -9.41
C ASN A 182 -25.32 -23.22 -8.13
N SER A 183 -24.66 -23.23 -6.97
CA SER A 183 -25.34 -22.98 -5.71
C SER A 183 -25.60 -21.49 -5.59
N GLN A 184 -26.87 -21.13 -5.77
CA GLN A 184 -27.40 -19.81 -5.48
C GLN A 184 -27.11 -19.43 -4.02
N PHE A 185 -26.46 -18.30 -3.83
CA PHE A 185 -26.61 -17.49 -2.62
C PHE A 185 -26.83 -16.03 -3.00
N THR A 186 -28.12 -15.68 -3.00
CA THR A 186 -28.78 -14.41 -2.64
C THR A 186 -28.06 -13.09 -2.90
N GLU A 187 -28.70 -12.33 -3.79
CA GLU A 187 -28.53 -10.90 -4.07
C GLU A 187 -28.44 -10.02 -2.81
N ASN A 188 -27.41 -9.16 -2.79
CA ASN A 188 -27.32 -7.84 -2.13
C ASN A 188 -25.87 -7.34 -2.35
N SER A 189 -25.53 -6.14 -2.83
CA SER A 189 -26.22 -4.97 -3.36
C SER A 189 -25.12 -4.13 -4.07
N MET A 190 -25.41 -3.51 -5.22
CA MET A 190 -24.79 -2.34 -5.89
C MET A 190 -23.26 -2.10 -5.95
N ILE A 191 -22.41 -2.83 -5.23
CA ILE A 191 -20.95 -2.60 -5.09
C ILE A 191 -20.15 -3.41 -6.13
N LEU A 192 -20.82 -4.18 -7.00
CA LEU A 192 -20.19 -5.09 -7.98
C LEU A 192 -20.03 -4.50 -9.39
N GLN A 193 -20.20 -3.19 -9.57
CA GLN A 193 -19.97 -2.54 -10.86
C GLN A 193 -18.52 -2.07 -10.96
N ASN A 194 -17.89 -2.31 -12.13
CA ASN A 194 -16.53 -1.86 -12.47
C ASN A 194 -16.31 -0.33 -12.32
N GLU A 195 -17.37 0.46 -12.09
CA GLU A 195 -17.34 1.92 -11.92
C GLU A 195 -17.29 2.36 -10.44
N TYR A 196 -17.30 1.42 -9.49
CA TYR A 196 -17.30 1.77 -8.08
C TYR A 196 -15.91 2.19 -7.60
N SER A 197 -15.77 3.44 -7.11
CA SER A 197 -14.54 3.97 -6.51
C SER A 197 -14.71 4.18 -5.01
N SER A 198 -13.85 3.56 -4.19
CA SER A 198 -13.94 3.67 -2.73
C SER A 198 -13.62 5.08 -2.21
N SER A 199 -14.03 5.36 -0.98
CA SER A 199 -13.75 6.65 -0.33
C SER A 199 -12.27 7.02 -0.29
N LYS A 200 -11.36 6.05 -0.13
CA LYS A 200 -9.92 6.31 -0.16
C LYS A 200 -9.42 6.63 -1.57
N ILE A 201 -9.87 5.90 -2.60
CA ILE A 201 -9.48 6.17 -3.99
C ILE A 201 -9.94 7.57 -4.40
N ARG A 202 -11.18 7.94 -4.08
CA ARG A 202 -11.70 9.30 -4.32
C ARG A 202 -10.85 10.39 -3.65
N ALA A 203 -10.45 10.18 -2.39
CA ALA A 203 -9.58 11.10 -1.68
C ALA A 203 -8.18 11.21 -2.32
N VAL A 204 -7.62 10.11 -2.83
CA VAL A 204 -6.36 10.13 -3.58
C VAL A 204 -6.50 10.96 -4.85
N LEU A 205 -7.55 10.74 -5.65
CA LEU A 205 -7.77 11.49 -6.88
C LEU A 205 -7.92 13.00 -6.60
N GLU A 206 -8.67 13.37 -5.56
CA GLU A 206 -8.81 14.78 -5.15
C GLU A 206 -7.46 15.42 -4.78
N ILE A 207 -6.60 14.68 -4.07
CA ILE A 207 -5.24 15.13 -3.74
C ILE A 207 -4.41 15.31 -5.01
N LEU A 208 -4.46 14.36 -5.95
CA LEU A 208 -3.70 14.42 -7.20
C LEU A 208 -4.17 15.58 -8.09
N GLU A 209 -5.49 15.78 -8.22
CA GLU A 209 -6.05 16.92 -8.96
C GLU A 209 -5.64 18.27 -8.35
N THR A 210 -5.60 18.36 -7.02
CA THR A 210 -5.16 19.57 -6.32
C THR A 210 -3.70 19.88 -6.63
N ASN A 211 -2.85 18.85 -6.69
CA ASN A 211 -1.44 19.00 -7.09
C ASN A 211 -1.31 19.52 -8.53
N CYS A 212 -2.18 19.09 -9.45
CA CYS A 212 -2.22 19.58 -10.84
C CYS A 212 -2.70 21.04 -10.94
N LYS A 213 -3.72 21.42 -10.16
CA LYS A 213 -4.25 22.80 -10.12
C LYS A 213 -3.23 23.80 -9.58
N MET A 214 -2.46 23.41 -8.58
CA MET A 214 -1.39 24.26 -8.04
C MET A 214 -0.30 24.56 -9.07
N HIS A 215 0.03 23.60 -9.94
CA HIS A 215 0.99 23.82 -11.03
C HIS A 215 0.44 24.74 -12.13
N SER A 216 -0.80 24.51 -12.59
CA SER A 216 -1.42 25.33 -13.66
C SER A 216 -1.72 26.78 -13.24
N SER A 217 -2.02 27.02 -11.94
CA SER A 217 -2.20 28.38 -11.41
C SER A 217 -0.91 29.22 -11.37
N MET A 218 0.26 28.59 -11.47
CA MET A 218 1.55 29.28 -11.53
C MET A 218 1.92 29.70 -12.96
N GLU A 219 1.25 29.16 -13.97
CA GLU A 219 1.52 29.43 -15.40
C GLU A 219 0.61 30.51 -16.02
N CYS A 220 -0.42 31.00 -15.31
CA CYS A 220 -1.37 31.99 -15.85
C CYS A 220 -1.19 33.42 -15.27
N ASN A 221 -0.03 34.03 -15.53
CA ASN A 221 0.13 35.50 -15.47
C ASN A 221 0.52 36.08 -16.84
N GLY A 222 -0.16 35.62 -17.89
CA GLY A 222 -0.02 36.09 -19.25
C GLY A 222 -1.37 36.49 -19.85
N SER A 223 -1.52 37.79 -20.11
CA SER A 223 -2.59 38.46 -20.87
C SER A 223 -3.91 38.79 -20.13
N SER A 224 -3.96 40.03 -19.64
CA SER A 224 -5.20 40.82 -19.66
C SER A 224 -4.84 42.25 -20.11
N LEU A 225 -4.90 42.48 -21.43
CA LEU A 225 -5.26 43.78 -22.01
C LEU A 225 -6.80 43.82 -22.07
N SER A 226 -7.53 44.91 -21.89
CA SER A 226 -7.26 46.31 -21.55
C SER A 226 -8.64 46.95 -21.41
N SER A 227 -8.92 47.70 -20.35
CA SER A 227 -9.99 48.71 -20.37
C SER A 227 -9.36 50.09 -20.49
N GLU A 228 -9.87 50.81 -21.47
CA GLU A 228 -9.41 52.09 -21.98
C GLU A 228 -9.42 53.19 -20.91
N ARG A 229 -8.43 54.08 -20.97
CA ARG A 229 -8.58 55.52 -20.72
C ARG A 229 -7.35 56.27 -21.22
N GLU A 230 -7.57 57.05 -22.28
CA GLU A 230 -6.68 58.11 -22.76
C GLU A 230 -6.52 59.20 -21.70
N TYR A 231 -5.30 59.73 -21.55
CA TYR A 231 -5.00 61.16 -21.45
C TYR A 231 -3.53 61.40 -21.84
N ALA A 232 -3.31 62.36 -22.73
CA ALA A 232 -2.01 62.83 -23.19
C ALA A 232 -1.64 64.16 -22.50
N GLU A 233 -0.37 64.35 -22.10
CA GLU A 233 0.52 65.42 -22.60
C GLU A 233 1.87 65.53 -21.86
N ASN A 234 2.93 65.55 -22.69
CA ASN A 234 4.21 66.28 -22.66
C ASN A 234 5.26 66.18 -21.53
N CYS A 235 6.31 65.41 -21.88
CA CYS A 235 7.69 65.81 -22.22
C CYS A 235 8.70 66.41 -21.21
N SER A 236 9.92 65.86 -21.32
CA SER A 236 11.25 66.37 -20.96
C SER A 236 11.78 66.12 -19.53
N GLY A 237 12.91 65.40 -19.45
CA GLY A 237 13.72 65.30 -18.23
C GLY A 237 14.34 63.93 -18.02
N PHE A 238 15.55 63.75 -18.54
CA PHE A 238 16.40 62.59 -18.29
C PHE A 238 16.74 62.51 -16.78
N SER A 239 16.28 61.47 -16.09
CA SER A 239 16.88 61.03 -14.82
C SER A 239 16.78 59.53 -14.73
N ALA A 240 17.92 58.86 -14.92
CA ALA A 240 18.06 57.42 -14.87
C ALA A 240 17.97 56.94 -13.41
N THR A 241 16.76 56.67 -12.94
CA THR A 241 16.54 55.92 -11.71
C THR A 241 16.78 54.44 -12.01
N LYS A 242 17.94 53.92 -11.59
CA LYS A 242 18.24 52.48 -11.56
C LYS A 242 17.24 51.82 -10.60
N HIS A 243 16.11 51.34 -11.12
CA HIS A 243 15.31 50.36 -10.40
C HIS A 243 16.01 49.01 -10.54
N THR A 244 16.73 48.64 -9.49
CA THR A 244 17.18 47.27 -9.25
C THR A 244 15.92 46.41 -9.15
N ILE A 245 15.55 45.78 -10.25
CA ILE A 245 14.61 44.66 -10.24
C ILE A 245 15.35 43.54 -9.53
N VAL A 246 15.01 43.35 -8.25
CA VAL A 246 15.35 42.12 -7.53
C VAL A 246 14.52 41.04 -8.21
N TYR A 247 15.14 40.32 -9.13
CA TYR A 247 14.64 39.01 -9.56
C TYR A 247 14.68 38.13 -8.30
N SER A 248 13.55 38.00 -7.61
CA SER A 248 13.36 36.88 -6.70
C SER A 248 13.29 35.64 -7.58
N GLU A 249 14.42 34.95 -7.71
CA GLU A 249 14.52 33.62 -8.32
C GLU A 249 13.66 32.66 -7.49
N THR A 250 12.36 32.58 -7.78
CA THR A 250 11.58 31.39 -7.43
C THR A 250 12.00 30.30 -8.41
N PRO A 251 12.62 29.19 -7.96
CA PRO A 251 12.92 28.08 -8.85
C PRO A 251 11.61 27.64 -9.50
N VAL A 252 11.61 27.50 -10.83
CA VAL A 252 10.51 26.88 -11.56
C VAL A 252 10.47 25.42 -11.13
N GLU A 253 9.75 25.11 -10.06
CA GLU A 253 9.65 23.76 -9.55
C GLU A 253 8.79 22.94 -10.52
N GLY A 254 9.38 21.87 -11.06
CA GLY A 254 8.67 20.92 -11.92
C GLY A 254 7.48 20.25 -11.23
N PRO A 255 6.74 19.38 -11.97
CA PRO A 255 5.49 18.81 -11.50
C PRO A 255 5.63 18.10 -10.15
N ILE A 256 4.56 18.11 -9.36
CA ILE A 256 4.51 17.41 -8.07
C ILE A 256 4.43 15.91 -8.36
N LYS A 257 5.54 15.21 -8.14
CA LYS A 257 5.61 13.75 -8.23
C LYS A 257 5.19 13.12 -6.91
N THR A 258 4.28 12.15 -7.01
CA THR A 258 3.61 11.50 -5.89
C THR A 258 3.87 10.00 -5.86
N ILE A 259 4.26 9.45 -4.72
CA ILE A 259 4.30 7.99 -4.49
C ILE A 259 3.06 7.60 -3.70
N ILE A 260 2.31 6.62 -4.19
CA ILE A 260 1.16 6.05 -3.50
C ILE A 260 1.55 4.65 -3.04
N PHE A 261 1.58 4.46 -1.73
CA PHE A 261 1.83 3.16 -1.12
C PHE A 261 0.54 2.47 -0.75
N SER A 262 0.52 1.17 -0.99
CA SER A 262 -0.45 0.24 -0.42
C SER A 262 0.25 -1.03 0.07
N GLN A 263 -0.26 -1.67 1.13
CA GLN A 263 0.14 -3.04 1.46
C GLN A 263 -0.44 -4.06 0.46
N TRP A 264 -1.65 -3.79 -0.05
CA TRP A 264 -2.40 -4.70 -0.91
C TRP A 264 -2.19 -4.38 -2.39
N THR A 265 -1.66 -5.33 -3.15
CA THR A 265 -1.47 -5.15 -4.60
C THR A 265 -2.79 -5.07 -5.36
N SER A 266 -3.82 -5.76 -4.89
CA SER A 266 -5.19 -5.64 -5.42
C SER A 266 -5.78 -4.25 -5.20
N MET A 267 -5.39 -3.54 -4.13
CA MET A 267 -5.75 -2.13 -3.97
C MET A 267 -5.01 -1.25 -4.99
N LEU A 268 -3.74 -1.57 -5.30
CA LEU A 268 -3.02 -0.87 -6.37
C LEU A 268 -3.67 -1.10 -7.74
N ASP A 269 -4.17 -2.30 -8.02
CA ASP A 269 -4.93 -2.61 -9.25
C ASP A 269 -6.18 -1.72 -9.37
N LEU A 270 -6.90 -1.49 -8.27
CA LEU A 270 -8.09 -0.64 -8.23
C LEU A 270 -7.75 0.84 -8.41
N VAL A 271 -6.69 1.33 -7.76
CA VAL A 271 -6.18 2.70 -7.95
C VAL A 271 -5.72 2.90 -9.38
N GLU A 272 -5.03 1.91 -9.94
CA GLU A 272 -4.58 1.88 -11.33
C GLU A 272 -5.74 2.03 -12.32
N ALA A 273 -6.85 1.33 -12.12
CA ALA A 273 -8.06 1.51 -12.92
C ALA A 273 -8.57 2.97 -12.87
N SER A 274 -8.67 3.55 -11.68
CA SER A 274 -9.14 4.94 -11.51
C SER A 274 -8.17 5.99 -12.05
N LEU A 275 -6.85 5.74 -12.00
CA LEU A 275 -5.85 6.63 -12.63
C LEU A 275 -5.96 6.61 -14.15
N ASN A 276 -6.20 5.43 -14.74
CA ASN A 276 -6.43 5.28 -16.18
C ASN A 276 -7.68 6.04 -16.65
N GLU A 277 -8.79 5.93 -15.91
CA GLU A 277 -10.01 6.69 -16.17
C GLU A 277 -9.78 8.20 -16.11
N SER A 278 -8.93 8.65 -15.19
CA SER A 278 -8.56 10.06 -15.02
C SER A 278 -7.43 10.52 -15.98
N CYS A 279 -6.95 9.64 -16.87
CA CYS A 279 -5.84 9.89 -17.79
C CYS A 279 -4.54 10.35 -17.10
N ILE A 280 -4.30 9.95 -15.85
CA ILE A 280 -3.09 10.30 -15.09
C ILE A 280 -1.99 9.30 -15.41
N GLN A 281 -0.83 9.79 -15.87
CA GLN A 281 0.31 8.93 -16.17
C GLN A 281 1.00 8.45 -14.89
N TYR A 282 1.16 7.13 -14.78
CA TYR A 282 1.79 6.49 -13.63
C TYR A 282 2.81 5.43 -14.05
N ARG A 283 3.62 5.01 -13.08
CA ARG A 283 4.38 3.76 -13.10
C ARG A 283 4.03 2.95 -11.86
N ARG A 284 4.24 1.65 -11.95
CA ARG A 284 4.02 0.71 -10.86
C ARG A 284 5.33 0.04 -10.48
N LEU A 285 5.48 -0.27 -9.20
CA LEU A 285 6.61 -1.00 -8.65
C LEU A 285 6.13 -1.96 -7.55
N ASP A 286 6.09 -3.25 -7.88
CA ASP A 286 5.77 -4.32 -6.93
C ASP A 286 6.68 -5.54 -7.12
N GLY A 287 6.50 -6.57 -6.27
CA GLY A 287 7.34 -7.78 -6.27
C GLY A 287 7.19 -8.67 -7.51
N THR A 288 6.21 -8.40 -8.39
CA THR A 288 5.98 -9.21 -9.60
C THR A 288 6.85 -8.78 -10.78
N MET A 289 7.51 -7.62 -10.68
CA MET A 289 8.28 -7.03 -11.77
C MET A 289 9.70 -7.59 -11.87
N THR A 290 10.14 -7.81 -13.11
CA THR A 290 11.54 -8.11 -13.42
C THR A 290 12.45 -6.93 -13.05
N LEU A 291 13.74 -7.21 -12.83
CA LEU A 291 14.74 -6.19 -12.53
C LEU A 291 14.81 -5.09 -13.61
N SER A 292 14.77 -5.47 -14.88
CA SER A 292 14.83 -4.53 -16.00
C SER A 292 13.58 -3.65 -16.11
N ALA A 293 12.39 -4.20 -15.82
CA ALA A 293 11.14 -3.44 -15.79
C ALA A 293 11.13 -2.46 -14.60
N ARG A 294 11.62 -2.90 -13.45
CA ARG A 294 11.77 -2.07 -12.24
C ARG A 294 12.69 -0.89 -12.48
N ASP A 295 13.89 -1.13 -13.03
CA ASP A 295 14.85 -0.06 -13.34
C ASP A 295 14.29 0.96 -14.31
N ARG A 296 13.53 0.50 -15.32
CA ARG A 296 12.83 1.37 -16.26
C ARG A 296 11.78 2.23 -15.56
N ALA A 297 10.93 1.63 -14.73
CA ALA A 297 9.88 2.35 -13.99
C ALA A 297 10.47 3.45 -13.09
N VAL A 298 11.56 3.15 -12.38
CA VAL A 298 12.29 4.11 -11.53
C VAL A 298 12.90 5.23 -12.37
N LYS A 299 13.51 4.89 -13.51
CA LYS A 299 14.12 5.87 -14.40
C LYS A 299 13.06 6.81 -15.01
N ASP A 300 11.97 6.25 -15.52
CA ASP A 300 10.84 7.01 -16.07
C ASP A 300 10.28 7.96 -15.02
N PHE A 301 10.00 7.46 -13.81
CA PHE A 301 9.47 8.30 -12.74
C PHE A 301 10.42 9.42 -12.30
N ASN A 302 11.74 9.22 -12.33
CA ASN A 302 12.68 10.28 -11.98
C ASN A 302 12.91 11.30 -13.11
N ALA A 303 12.83 10.89 -14.38
CA ALA A 303 13.25 11.70 -15.53
C ALA A 303 12.11 12.28 -16.37
N ASP A 304 11.00 11.58 -16.51
CA ASP A 304 9.87 11.98 -17.36
C ASP A 304 8.90 12.90 -16.59
N PRO A 305 8.70 14.16 -16.99
CA PRO A 305 7.78 15.07 -16.30
C PRO A 305 6.32 14.63 -16.38
N GLU A 306 5.91 13.88 -17.41
CA GLU A 306 4.53 13.42 -17.56
C GLU A 306 4.19 12.35 -16.51
N VAL A 307 5.16 11.51 -16.13
CA VAL A 307 4.97 10.47 -15.11
C VAL A 307 4.95 11.10 -13.73
N THR A 308 3.76 11.48 -13.26
CA THR A 308 3.57 12.18 -11.98
C THR A 308 3.31 11.24 -10.81
N VAL A 309 2.88 10.00 -11.06
CA VAL A 309 2.50 9.04 -10.01
C VAL A 309 3.34 7.76 -10.06
N MET A 310 3.76 7.28 -8.89
CA MET A 310 4.34 5.94 -8.69
C MET A 310 3.46 5.15 -7.72
N LEU A 311 2.90 4.03 -8.18
CA LEU A 311 2.23 3.04 -7.35
C LEU A 311 3.27 2.07 -6.81
N MET A 312 3.36 1.89 -5.48
CA MET A 312 4.37 1.03 -4.88
C MET A 312 3.79 0.15 -3.77
N SER A 313 4.12 -1.14 -3.79
CA SER A 313 3.80 -1.99 -2.64
C SER A 313 4.75 -1.68 -1.48
N LEU A 314 4.26 -1.72 -0.24
CA LEU A 314 5.09 -1.44 0.94
C LEU A 314 6.29 -2.40 1.06
N LYS A 315 6.17 -3.63 0.58
CA LYS A 315 7.24 -4.63 0.60
C LYS A 315 8.32 -4.36 -0.46
N ALA A 316 7.93 -3.98 -1.67
CA ALA A 316 8.89 -3.61 -2.72
C ALA A 316 9.67 -2.32 -2.40
N GLY A 317 9.17 -1.53 -1.45
CA GLY A 317 9.86 -0.36 -0.90
C GLY A 317 11.17 -0.68 -0.15
N ASN A 318 11.49 -1.94 0.16
CA ASN A 318 12.68 -2.28 0.97
C ASN A 318 13.99 -2.41 0.19
N LEU A 319 13.96 -2.33 -1.13
CA LEU A 319 15.06 -2.67 -2.04
C LEU A 319 16.14 -1.57 -2.23
N GLY A 320 16.21 -0.57 -1.33
CA GLY A 320 17.27 0.45 -1.41
C GLY A 320 17.06 1.55 -2.46
N LEU A 321 15.91 1.58 -3.14
CA LEU A 321 15.64 2.47 -4.28
C LEU A 321 15.70 3.97 -3.93
N ASN A 322 16.10 4.77 -4.92
CA ASN A 322 16.17 6.23 -4.82
C ASN A 322 14.97 6.88 -5.52
N MET A 323 14.08 7.51 -4.75
CA MET A 323 12.85 8.13 -5.24
C MET A 323 12.78 9.62 -4.87
N VAL A 324 13.93 10.30 -4.79
CA VAL A 324 14.03 11.72 -4.39
C VAL A 324 13.29 12.68 -5.34
N ALA A 325 12.90 12.25 -6.54
CA ALA A 325 12.03 13.05 -7.41
C ALA A 325 10.63 13.27 -6.81
N ALA A 326 10.17 12.38 -5.92
CA ALA A 326 8.89 12.52 -5.25
C ALA A 326 8.95 13.56 -4.12
N CYS A 327 8.00 14.48 -4.11
CA CYS A 327 7.80 15.45 -3.03
C CYS A 327 6.48 15.24 -2.27
N HIS A 328 5.65 14.30 -2.73
CA HIS A 328 4.44 13.88 -2.02
C HIS A 328 4.45 12.35 -1.88
N VAL A 329 4.20 11.86 -0.68
CA VAL A 329 3.98 10.44 -0.38
C VAL A 329 2.57 10.27 0.18
N ILE A 330 1.78 9.37 -0.38
CA ILE A 330 0.46 9.01 0.11
C ILE A 330 0.52 7.58 0.64
N LEU A 331 0.09 7.37 1.88
CA LEU A 331 -0.09 6.06 2.48
C LEU A 331 -1.60 5.76 2.47
N LEU A 332 -2.04 4.85 1.60
CA LEU A 332 -3.45 4.46 1.48
C LEU A 332 -3.93 3.73 2.72
N ASP A 333 -3.09 2.83 3.24
CA ASP A 333 -3.40 2.00 4.39
C ASP A 333 -2.32 2.08 5.47
N LEU A 334 -2.76 1.93 6.71
CA LEU A 334 -1.89 1.99 7.88
C LEU A 334 -1.29 0.63 8.18
N TRP A 335 -0.01 0.62 8.55
CA TRP A 335 0.63 -0.57 9.12
C TRP A 335 0.76 -0.43 10.63
N TRP A 336 0.26 -1.39 11.42
CA TRP A 336 0.47 -1.40 12.89
C TRP A 336 1.92 -1.27 13.36
N ASN A 337 2.93 -1.53 12.51
CA ASN A 337 4.33 -1.23 12.82
C ASN A 337 4.74 0.13 12.22
N PRO A 338 4.90 1.20 13.04
CA PRO A 338 5.20 2.53 12.54
C PRO A 338 6.55 2.62 11.80
N THR A 339 7.53 1.78 12.16
CA THR A 339 8.87 1.86 11.56
C THR A 339 8.86 1.53 10.08
N THR A 340 7.92 0.69 9.62
CA THR A 340 7.91 0.34 8.21
C THR A 340 7.34 1.47 7.35
N GLU A 341 6.38 2.23 7.86
CA GLU A 341 5.92 3.45 7.19
C GLU A 341 7.05 4.47 7.09
N ASP A 342 7.83 4.63 8.17
CA ASP A 342 8.96 5.56 8.21
C ASP A 342 10.02 5.15 7.16
N GLN A 343 10.34 3.86 7.05
CA GLN A 343 11.24 3.32 6.02
C GLN A 343 10.73 3.54 4.58
N ALA A 344 9.42 3.42 4.36
CA ALA A 344 8.81 3.68 3.06
C ALA A 344 8.92 5.16 2.68
N VAL A 345 8.65 6.07 3.62
CA VAL A 345 8.78 7.52 3.44
C VAL A 345 10.23 7.93 3.20
N ASP A 346 11.19 7.30 3.88
CA ASP A 346 12.62 7.57 3.74
C ASP A 346 13.15 7.24 2.32
N ARG A 347 12.37 6.57 1.46
CA ARG A 347 12.72 6.41 0.03
C ARG A 347 12.64 7.71 -0.76
N ALA A 348 11.75 8.62 -0.37
CA ALA A 348 11.61 9.95 -0.94
C ALA A 348 12.32 11.03 -0.09
N HIS A 349 12.24 10.92 1.25
CA HIS A 349 12.85 11.87 2.18
C HIS A 349 14.25 11.41 2.62
N ARG A 350 15.21 11.42 1.69
CA ARG A 350 16.61 11.03 1.93
C ARG A 350 17.60 11.96 1.24
N ILE A 351 18.90 11.69 1.46
CA ILE A 351 20.00 12.39 0.79
C ILE A 351 19.75 12.43 -0.72
N GLY A 352 19.77 13.63 -1.30
CA GLY A 352 19.43 13.90 -2.70
C GLY A 352 18.07 14.57 -2.89
N GLN A 353 17.23 14.64 -1.85
CA GLN A 353 15.98 15.41 -1.88
C GLN A 353 16.27 16.90 -1.87
N THR A 354 15.65 17.64 -2.79
CA THR A 354 15.80 19.09 -2.95
C THR A 354 14.54 19.86 -2.57
N ARG A 355 13.38 19.19 -2.51
CA ARG A 355 12.08 19.80 -2.25
C ARG A 355 11.52 19.37 -0.88
N PRO A 356 10.72 20.22 -0.21
CA PRO A 356 9.92 19.80 0.93
C PRO A 356 9.09 18.56 0.62
N VAL A 357 9.06 17.60 1.54
CA VAL A 357 8.28 16.36 1.37
C VAL A 357 7.02 16.42 2.20
N THR A 358 5.86 16.23 1.57
CA THR A 358 4.58 16.04 2.26
C THR A 358 4.24 14.56 2.28
N VAL A 359 3.86 14.04 3.46
CA VAL A 359 3.37 12.67 3.64
C VAL A 359 1.91 12.76 4.06
N THR A 360 1.00 12.17 3.31
CA THR A 360 -0.42 12.12 3.63
C THR A 360 -0.82 10.70 3.98
N ARG A 361 -1.25 10.46 5.22
CA ARG A 361 -1.84 9.20 5.68
C ARG A 361 -3.35 9.28 5.50
N ILE A 362 -3.93 8.40 4.69
CA ILE A 362 -5.39 8.35 4.48
C ILE A 362 -5.98 7.32 5.43
N THR A 363 -7.00 7.71 6.18
CA THR A 363 -7.65 6.86 7.19
C THR A 363 -9.15 7.09 7.20
N ILE A 364 -9.92 6.06 7.49
CA ILE A 364 -11.38 6.15 7.61
C ILE A 364 -11.80 6.39 9.06
N LYS A 365 -12.61 7.43 9.27
CA LYS A 365 -13.16 7.76 10.59
C LYS A 365 -14.06 6.66 11.14
N ASP A 366 -14.02 6.48 12.45
CA ASP A 366 -14.87 5.56 13.21
C ASP A 366 -14.71 4.12 12.73
N THR A 367 -13.46 3.68 12.56
CA THR A 367 -13.10 2.32 12.14
C THR A 367 -11.95 1.76 12.97
N VAL A 368 -11.50 0.55 12.62
CA VAL A 368 -10.31 -0.07 13.18
C VAL A 368 -9.05 0.75 12.92
N GLU A 369 -9.02 1.59 11.89
CA GLU A 369 -7.85 2.43 11.59
C GLU A 369 -7.57 3.47 12.67
N ASP A 370 -8.61 4.08 13.27
CA ASP A 370 -8.43 4.99 14.40
C ASP A 370 -7.76 4.30 15.60
N ARG A 371 -8.12 3.03 15.82
CA ARG A 371 -7.54 2.19 16.89
C ARG A 371 -6.10 1.79 16.55
N ILE A 372 -5.80 1.49 15.28
CA ILE A 372 -4.44 1.21 14.81
C ILE A 372 -3.54 2.45 14.95
N LEU A 373 -4.03 3.65 14.62
CA LEU A 373 -3.29 4.90 14.83
C LEU A 373 -2.94 5.11 16.30
N ALA A 374 -3.88 4.87 17.21
CA ALA A 374 -3.65 4.99 18.64
C ALA A 374 -2.55 4.02 19.11
N LEU A 375 -2.58 2.77 18.64
CA LEU A 375 -1.54 1.78 18.92
C LEU A 375 -0.17 2.18 18.36
N GLN A 376 -0.12 2.71 17.12
CA GLN A 376 1.14 3.21 16.56
C GLN A 376 1.73 4.34 17.41
N GLU A 377 0.90 5.28 17.86
CA GLU A 377 1.33 6.41 18.67
C GLU A 377 1.87 5.94 20.04
N GLU A 378 1.21 4.97 20.66
CA GLU A 378 1.69 4.35 21.89
C GLU A 378 3.02 3.63 21.68
N LYS A 379 3.17 2.87 20.60
CA LYS A 379 4.43 2.21 20.23
C LYS A 379 5.55 3.23 19.96
N ARG A 380 5.26 4.33 19.26
CA ARG A 380 6.23 5.42 19.02
C ARG A 380 6.68 6.05 20.34
N LYS A 381 5.76 6.29 21.28
CA LYS A 381 6.07 6.82 22.63
C LYS A 381 6.91 5.85 23.44
N MET A 382 6.59 4.56 23.40
CA MET A 382 7.34 3.52 24.10
C MET A 382 8.77 3.43 23.59
N VAL A 383 8.97 3.41 22.26
CA VAL A 383 10.29 3.40 21.65
C VAL A 383 11.07 4.69 21.97
N ALA A 384 10.43 5.86 21.88
CA ALA A 384 11.05 7.14 22.20
C ALA A 384 11.51 7.24 23.67
N SER A 385 10.77 6.63 24.59
CA SER A 385 11.13 6.56 26.02
C SER A 385 12.16 5.46 26.33
N ALA A 386 12.21 4.39 25.53
CA ALA A 386 13.17 3.28 25.67
C ALA A 386 14.60 3.63 25.21
N PHE A 387 14.81 4.70 24.43
CA PHE A 387 16.15 5.19 24.09
C PHE A 387 16.97 5.74 25.28
N GLY A 388 16.53 5.50 26.52
CA GLY A 388 17.31 5.64 27.75
C GLY A 388 17.87 4.34 28.33
N GLU A 389 17.33 3.16 27.99
CA GLU A 389 17.81 1.85 28.49
C GLU A 389 17.55 0.73 27.46
N ASP A 390 18.63 0.12 26.97
CA ASP A 390 18.63 -1.01 26.02
C ASP A 390 17.79 -2.20 26.53
N GLN A 391 16.60 -2.39 25.96
CA GLN A 391 15.95 -3.70 25.92
C GLN A 391 15.52 -4.05 24.49
N GLY A 392 15.96 -5.22 24.04
CA GLY A 392 16.08 -5.61 22.63
C GLY A 392 14.79 -5.55 21.80
N GLY A 393 14.94 -5.01 20.57
CA GLY A 393 13.89 -4.81 19.56
C GLY A 393 13.32 -6.06 18.89
N GLY A 394 13.28 -7.21 19.57
CA GLY A 394 12.76 -8.46 19.02
C GLY A 394 11.25 -8.69 19.17
N THR A 395 10.60 -8.02 20.13
CA THR A 395 9.19 -8.25 20.51
C THR A 395 8.20 -7.25 19.89
N ALA A 396 8.65 -6.24 19.16
CA ALA A 396 7.82 -5.12 18.69
C ALA A 396 6.88 -5.45 17.51
N THR A 397 7.07 -6.59 16.84
CA THR A 397 6.40 -6.93 15.58
C THR A 397 5.04 -7.62 15.72
N ARG A 398 4.76 -8.30 16.84
CA ARG A 398 3.53 -9.07 17.04
C ARG A 398 2.53 -8.34 17.93
N LEU A 399 1.24 -8.45 17.62
CA LEU A 399 0.15 -7.92 18.45
C LEU A 399 -0.07 -8.81 19.68
N THR A 400 -0.19 -8.19 20.85
CA THR A 400 -0.52 -8.86 22.11
C THR A 400 -2.01 -9.17 22.20
N VAL A 401 -2.42 -9.99 23.18
CA VAL A 401 -3.85 -10.26 23.42
C VAL A 401 -4.57 -8.98 23.85
N GLU A 402 -3.90 -8.11 24.59
CA GLU A 402 -4.37 -6.80 25.02
C GLU A 402 -4.58 -5.88 23.80
N ASP A 403 -3.64 -5.84 22.86
CA ASP A 403 -3.80 -5.08 21.61
C ASP A 403 -5.02 -5.56 20.82
N LEU A 404 -5.20 -6.88 20.72
CA LEU A 404 -6.36 -7.46 20.03
C LEU A 404 -7.68 -7.11 20.72
N LYS A 405 -7.74 -7.21 22.05
CA LYS A 405 -8.91 -6.78 22.84
C LYS A 405 -9.27 -5.32 22.56
N TYR A 406 -8.28 -4.44 22.57
CA TYR A 406 -8.46 -3.04 22.22
C TYR A 406 -8.98 -2.85 20.79
N LEU A 407 -8.37 -3.53 19.80
CA LEU A 407 -8.77 -3.46 18.39
C LEU A 407 -10.18 -3.97 18.10
N PHE A 408 -10.69 -4.91 18.90
CA PHE A 408 -12.05 -5.45 18.77
C PHE A 408 -13.06 -4.85 19.76
N MET A 409 -12.65 -3.89 20.61
CA MET A 409 -13.51 -3.25 21.61
C MET A 409 -14.20 -4.27 22.53
N VAL A 410 -13.39 -5.19 23.08
CA VAL A 410 -13.78 -6.27 24.01
C VAL A 410 -12.83 -6.25 25.18
#